data_AF-A0A352HTB9-F1
#
_entry.id   AF-A0A352HTB9-F1
#
_cell.length_a   1.000
_cell.length_b   1.000
_cell.length_c   1.000
_cell.angle_alpha   90.00
_cell.angle_beta   90.00
_cell.angle_gamma   90.00
#
_symmetry.space_group_name_H-M   'P 1'
#
loop_
_entity.id
_entity.type
_entity.pdbx_description
1 polymer ?
#
loop_
_entity_poly.entity_id
_entity_poly.type
_entity_poly.pdbx_seq_one_letter_code
_entity_poly.pdbx_strand_id
1 'polypeptide(L)'
;MANHKSSLKRIRQTEKRRIENRYWAKTARTAVRNIRKMDNKEEATAAYNKCSALLQRLGRKNVISKNKASNLCSSLMRHINKL
;
A
#
# COMPACT_ATOMS: atom_id res chain seq x y z
N MET A 1 10.45 31.91 0.52
CA MET A 1 11.45 31.24 -0.35
C MET A 1 12.40 30.45 0.53
N ALA A 2 12.87 29.27 0.11
CA ALA A 2 13.78 28.45 0.93
C ALA A 2 15.20 29.04 0.86
N ASN A 3 15.54 29.88 1.82
CA ASN A 3 16.76 30.69 1.75
C ASN A 3 18.01 29.93 2.23
N HIS A 4 17.84 28.88 3.03
CA HIS A 4 18.95 28.08 3.55
C HIS A 4 19.26 26.85 2.67
N LYS A 5 20.54 26.51 2.50
CA LYS A 5 20.99 25.34 1.71
C LYS A 5 20.35 24.04 2.17
N SER A 6 20.18 23.86 3.49
CA SER A 6 19.51 22.67 4.05
C SER A 6 18.03 22.60 3.64
N SER A 7 17.33 23.73 3.57
CA SER A 7 15.93 23.81 3.15
C SER A 7 15.76 23.42 1.68
N LEU A 8 16.62 23.93 0.78
CA LEU A 8 16.65 23.54 -0.63
C LEU A 8 16.93 22.04 -0.82
N LYS A 9 17.81 21.46 0.02
CA LYS A 9 18.05 20.01 0.04
C LYS A 9 16.83 19.23 0.50
N ARG A 10 16.14 19.70 1.55
CA ARG A 10 14.93 19.05 2.08
C ARG A 10 13.79 19.04 1.06
N ILE A 11 13.58 20.12 0.31
CA ILE A 11 12.56 20.19 -0.76
C ILE A 11 12.78 19.07 -1.79
N ARG A 12 13.99 19.00 -2.38
CA ARG A 12 14.35 17.96 -3.36
C ARG A 12 14.16 16.54 -2.83
N GLN A 13 14.57 16.28 -1.59
CA GLN A 13 14.41 14.97 -0.96
C GLN A 13 12.95 14.60 -0.70
N THR A 14 12.13 15.58 -0.30
CA THR A 14 10.71 15.37 0.01
C THR A 14 9.92 15.14 -1.27
N GLU A 15 10.21 15.85 -2.36
CA GLU A 15 9.57 15.64 -3.66
C GLU A 15 9.76 14.22 -4.18
N LYS A 16 11.00 13.72 -4.15
CA LYS A 16 11.32 12.33 -4.53
C LYS A 16 10.52 11.33 -3.68
N ARG A 17 10.59 11.46 -2.35
CA ARG A 17 9.84 10.58 -1.42
C ARG A 17 8.33 10.67 -1.62
N ARG A 18 7.79 11.86 -1.89
CA ARG A 18 6.36 12.07 -2.15
C ARG A 18 5.90 11.30 -3.38
N ILE A 19 6.65 11.36 -4.47
CA ILE A 19 6.31 10.68 -5.73
C ILE A 19 6.33 9.17 -5.55
N GLU A 20 7.39 8.63 -4.95
CA GLU A 20 7.54 7.20 -4.67
C GLU A 20 6.41 6.69 -3.77
N ASN A 21 6.16 7.36 -2.63
CA ASN A 21 5.10 6.98 -1.70
C ASN A 21 3.71 7.04 -2.34
N ARG A 22 3.45 8.07 -3.16
CA ARG A 22 2.19 8.22 -3.90
C ARG A 22 1.96 7.05 -4.85
N TYR A 23 2.99 6.67 -5.61
CA TYR A 23 2.91 5.54 -6.54
C TYR A 23 2.56 4.25 -5.78
N TRP A 24 3.35 3.89 -4.77
CA TRP A 24 3.13 2.67 -3.99
C TRP A 24 1.78 2.65 -3.27
N ALA A 25 1.36 3.77 -2.70
CA ALA A 25 0.05 3.89 -2.06
C ALA A 25 -1.10 3.73 -3.07
N LYS A 26 -0.96 4.21 -4.31
CA LYS A 26 -1.96 4.03 -5.36
C LYS A 26 -2.03 2.56 -5.79
N THR A 27 -0.87 1.93 -6.01
CA THR A 27 -0.77 0.51 -6.39
C THR A 27 -1.43 -0.40 -5.36
N ALA A 28 -1.13 -0.20 -4.07
CA ALA A 28 -1.75 -0.99 -3.00
C ALA A 28 -3.27 -0.76 -2.91
N ARG A 29 -3.74 0.48 -3.05
CA ARG A 29 -5.19 0.79 -3.06
C ARG A 29 -5.91 0.13 -4.22
N THR A 30 -5.30 0.09 -5.41
CA THR A 30 -5.88 -0.59 -6.57
C THR A 30 -5.92 -2.10 -6.36
N ALA A 31 -4.84 -2.72 -5.86
CA ALA A 31 -4.82 -4.16 -5.57
C ALA A 31 -5.93 -4.57 -4.58
N VAL A 32 -6.08 -3.83 -3.48
CA VAL A 32 -7.14 -4.05 -2.48
C VAL A 32 -8.53 -3.92 -3.12
N ARG A 33 -8.74 -2.91 -3.98
CA ARG A 33 -10.01 -2.70 -4.66
C ARG A 33 -10.36 -3.84 -5.61
N ASN A 34 -9.38 -4.36 -6.34
CA ASN A 34 -9.60 -5.44 -7.30
C ASN A 34 -10.04 -6.72 -6.59
N ILE A 35 -9.39 -7.09 -5.47
CA ILE A 35 -9.79 -8.25 -4.67
C ILE A 35 -11.23 -8.11 -4.14
N ARG A 36 -11.63 -6.90 -3.72
CA ARG A 36 -12.99 -6.63 -3.25
C ARG A 36 -14.07 -6.66 -4.33
N LYS A 37 -13.68 -6.72 -5.60
CA LYS A 37 -14.59 -6.79 -6.76
C LYS A 37 -14.62 -8.20 -7.37
N MET A 38 -13.80 -9.12 -6.88
CA MET A 38 -13.75 -10.48 -7.37
C MET A 38 -14.84 -11.31 -6.70
N ASP A 39 -15.59 -12.07 -7.50
CA ASP A 39 -16.63 -12.96 -7.00
C ASP A 39 -16.16 -14.43 -6.93
N ASN A 40 -15.08 -14.78 -7.64
CA ASN A 40 -14.49 -16.12 -7.60
C ASN A 40 -13.47 -16.24 -6.46
N LYS A 41 -13.73 -17.17 -5.52
CA LYS A 41 -12.91 -17.44 -4.34
C LYS A 41 -11.49 -17.88 -4.66
N GLU A 42 -11.31 -18.72 -5.68
CA GLU A 42 -9.99 -19.26 -6.05
C GLU A 42 -9.08 -18.16 -6.59
N GLU A 43 -9.61 -17.35 -7.51
CA GLU A 43 -8.93 -16.19 -8.08
C GLU A 43 -8.59 -15.14 -7.02
N ALA A 44 -9.55 -14.86 -6.12
CA ALA A 44 -9.36 -13.91 -5.03
C ALA A 44 -8.25 -14.37 -4.06
N THR A 45 -8.15 -15.67 -3.79
CA THR A 45 -7.11 -16.25 -2.93
C THR A 45 -5.72 -16.13 -3.58
N ALA A 46 -5.61 -16.41 -4.88
CA ALA A 46 -4.36 -16.25 -5.61
C ALA A 46 -3.92 -14.77 -5.67
N ALA A 47 -4.86 -13.84 -5.89
CA ALA A 47 -4.60 -12.41 -5.88
C ALA A 47 -4.21 -11.89 -4.49
N TYR A 48 -4.82 -12.43 -3.44
CA TYR A 48 -4.54 -12.08 -2.05
C TYR A 48 -3.09 -12.36 -1.66
N ASN A 49 -2.52 -13.50 -2.06
CA ASN A 49 -1.13 -13.85 -1.74
C ASN A 49 -0.13 -12.79 -2.25
N LYS A 50 -0.37 -12.25 -3.46
CA LYS A 50 0.46 -11.16 -4.01
C LYS A 50 0.20 -9.83 -3.29
N CYS A 51 -1.06 -9.54 -2.97
CA CYS A 51 -1.44 -8.30 -2.28
C CYS A 51 -0.95 -8.24 -0.83
N SER A 52 -0.98 -9.35 -0.10
CA SER A 52 -0.53 -9.44 1.29
C SER A 52 0.98 -9.16 1.40
N ALA A 53 1.78 -9.73 0.49
CA ALA A 53 3.22 -9.46 0.40
C ALA A 53 3.51 -7.97 0.11
N LEU A 54 2.73 -7.35 -0.79
CA LEU A 54 2.83 -5.92 -1.09
C LEU A 54 2.52 -5.06 0.15
N LEU A 55 1.40 -5.33 0.83
CA LEU A 55 0.98 -4.57 2.01
C LEU A 55 1.98 -4.67 3.15
N GLN A 56 2.49 -5.87 3.44
CA GLN A 56 3.51 -6.06 4.47
C GLN A 56 4.82 -5.33 4.12
N ARG A 57 5.24 -5.37 2.85
CA ARG A 57 6.43 -4.61 2.39
C ARG A 57 6.27 -3.11 2.60
N LEU A 58 5.09 -2.55 2.32
CA LEU A 58 4.81 -1.13 2.54
C LEU A 58 4.73 -0.77 4.03
N GLY A 59 4.23 -1.68 4.86
CA GLY A 59 4.27 -1.57 6.31
C GLY A 59 5.69 -1.52 6.87
N ARG A 60 6.59 -2.37 6.36
CA ARG A 60 8.02 -2.36 6.74
C ARG A 60 8.75 -1.08 6.31
N LYS A 61 8.40 -0.54 5.13
CA LYS A 61 8.97 0.72 4.61
C LYS A 61 8.35 1.98 5.22
N ASN A 62 7.45 1.86 6.20
CA ASN A 62 6.72 2.97 6.82
C ASN A 62 5.94 3.86 5.82
N VAL A 63 5.59 3.32 4.63
CA VAL A 63 4.71 4.01 3.68
C VAL A 63 3.26 3.96 4.17
N ILE A 64 2.89 2.88 4.84
CA ILE A 64 1.68 2.73 5.63
C ILE A 64 2.06 2.23 7.03
N SER A 65 1.24 2.52 8.04
CA SER A 65 1.44 1.93 9.37
C SER A 65 1.34 0.40 9.30
N LYS A 66 2.15 -0.29 10.12
CA LYS A 66 2.10 -1.76 10.28
C LYS A 66 0.70 -2.23 10.65
N ASN A 67 0.03 -1.51 11.55
CA ASN A 67 -1.34 -1.81 11.97
C ASN A 67 -2.32 -1.70 10.79
N LYS A 68 -2.14 -0.69 9.94
CA LYS A 68 -2.96 -0.53 8.74
C LYS A 68 -2.75 -1.68 7.75
N ALA A 69 -1.51 -2.13 7.57
CA ALA A 69 -1.20 -3.28 6.72
C ALA A 69 -1.89 -4.55 7.25
N SER A 70 -1.76 -4.84 8.54
CA SER A 70 -2.39 -5.99 9.20
C SER A 70 -3.92 -5.95 9.13
N ASN A 71 -4.52 -4.77 9.36
CA ASN A 71 -5.96 -4.58 9.27
C ASN A 71 -6.50 -4.85 7.85
N LEU A 72 -5.77 -4.40 6.82
CA LEU A 72 -6.14 -4.66 5.43
C LEU A 72 -6.04 -6.15 5.08
N CYS A 73 -4.99 -6.84 5.51
CA CYS A 73 -4.87 -8.29 5.32
C CYS A 73 -6.03 -9.04 6.00
N SER A 74 -6.33 -8.73 7.27
CA SER A 74 -7.43 -9.36 8.00
C SER A 74 -8.79 -9.09 7.35
N SER A 75 -9.05 -7.84 6.94
CA SER A 75 -10.30 -7.46 6.26
C SER A 75 -10.49 -8.17 4.93
N LEU A 76 -9.43 -8.32 4.13
CA LEU A 76 -9.49 -9.02 2.85
C LEU A 76 -9.72 -10.52 3.04
N MET A 77 -9.02 -11.16 3.99
CA MET A 77 -9.22 -12.58 4.26
C MET A 77 -10.65 -12.87 4.72
N ARG A 78 -11.23 -12.02 5.58
CA ARG A 78 -12.64 -12.13 6.00
C ARG A 78 -13.61 -12.00 4.83
N HIS A 79 -13.29 -11.18 3.84
CA HIS A 79 -14.12 -11.04 2.64
C HIS A 79 -14.04 -12.30 1.77
N ILE A 80 -12.83 -12.80 1.49
CA ILE A 80 -12.60 -14.02 0.71
C ILE A 80 -13.25 -15.25 1.38
N ASN A 81 -13.24 -15.32 2.72
CA ASN A 81 -13.88 -16.41 3.43
C ASN A 81 -15.42 -16.39 3.32
N LYS A 82 -16.01 -15.22 3.06
CA LYS A 82 -17.46 -15.04 2.89
C LYS A 82 -17.93 -15.22 1.45
N LEU A 83 -17.01 -15.11 0.48
CA LEU A 83 -17.20 -15.52 -0.91
C LEU A 83 -17.15 -17.05 -1.00
#